data_AF-A0A7V1KN44-F1
#
_entry.id   AF-A0A7V1KN44-F1
#
_cell.length_a   1.000
_cell.length_b   1.000
_cell.length_c   1.000
_cell.angle_alpha   90.00
_cell.angle_beta   90.00
_cell.angle_gamma   90.00
#
_symmetry.space_group_name_H-M   'P 1'
#
loop_
_entity.id
_entity.type
_entity.pdbx_description
1 polymer ?
#
loop_
_entity_poly.entity_id
_entity_poly.type
_entity_poly.pdbx_seq_one_letter_code
_entity_poly.pdbx_strand_id
1 'polypeptide(L)'
;MKGAAWLFTLALGGLILWGSLGLFPRPSLPPWQDRTSYWGAANAVAAVVLGARLYDTLFEVLVFSMAMVGVRWALRPLPKKKWRPPVAESPLLERAADVLVPAIGVFGVYLAASGHLGPGGGFPAGAILGSGLLLVALAGGIGPLAREIPPPLLSRLEYGSLASLLILGGGSLVLGWRGGWL
;
A
#
# COMPACT_ATOMS: atom_id res chain seq x y z
N MET A 1 -9.90 27.08 -14.96
CA MET A 1 -9.44 25.78 -14.39
C MET A 1 -7.91 25.64 -14.34
N LYS A 2 -7.14 26.03 -15.37
CA LYS A 2 -5.67 25.91 -15.36
C LYS A 2 -4.94 26.75 -14.28
N GLY A 3 -5.45 27.95 -13.94
CA GLY A 3 -4.83 28.83 -12.93
C GLY A 3 -4.94 28.31 -11.49
N ALA A 4 -6.03 27.63 -11.15
CA ALA A 4 -6.21 27.05 -9.81
C ALA A 4 -5.26 25.87 -9.55
N ALA A 5 -4.95 25.09 -10.59
CA ALA A 5 -3.98 23.99 -10.50
C ALA A 5 -2.57 24.51 -10.18
N TRP A 6 -2.12 25.60 -10.83
CA TRP A 6 -0.81 26.19 -10.57
C TRP A 6 -0.69 26.78 -9.16
N LEU A 7 -1.74 27.45 -8.67
CA LEU A 7 -1.78 27.95 -7.30
C LEU A 7 -1.67 26.82 -6.28
N PHE A 8 -2.37 25.71 -6.52
CA PHE A 8 -2.28 24.53 -5.66
C PHE A 8 -0.88 23.91 -5.67
N THR A 9 -0.27 23.74 -6.85
CA THR A 9 1.09 23.20 -6.98
C THR A 9 2.13 24.09 -6.31
N LEU A 10 2.01 25.41 -6.45
CA LEU A 10 2.89 26.37 -5.78
C LEU A 10 2.68 26.39 -4.26
N ALA A 11 1.42 26.28 -3.79
CA ALA A 11 1.12 26.17 -2.38
C ALA A 11 1.70 24.87 -1.78
N LEU A 12 1.57 23.74 -2.47
CA LEU A 12 2.13 22.46 -2.05
C LEU A 12 3.66 22.50 -2.05
N GLY A 13 4.26 23.05 -3.11
CA GLY A 13 5.71 23.25 -3.21
C GLY A 13 6.22 24.18 -2.09
N GLY A 14 5.50 25.26 -1.80
CA GLY A 14 5.78 26.17 -0.69
C GLY A 14 5.69 25.48 0.67
N LEU A 15 4.70 24.61 0.89
CA LEU A 15 4.55 23.83 2.12
C LEU A 15 5.70 22.85 2.32
N ILE A 16 6.13 22.17 1.24
CA ILE A 16 7.27 21.24 1.26
C ILE A 16 8.57 21.99 1.51
N LEU A 17 8.77 23.13 0.84
CA LEU A 17 9.93 23.99 1.04
C LEU A 17 9.95 24.50 2.49
N TRP A 18 8.82 24.99 2.99
CA TRP A 18 8.64 25.45 4.36
C TRP A 18 8.98 24.36 5.40
N GLY A 19 8.54 23.12 5.18
CA GLY A 19 8.86 21.99 6.04
C GLY A 19 10.31 21.50 5.95
N SER A 20 10.96 21.68 4.81
CA SER A 20 12.34 21.23 4.56
C SER A 20 13.41 22.24 4.98
N LEU A 21 13.08 23.54 5.02
CA LEU A 21 14.00 24.61 5.40
C LEU A 21 14.45 24.58 6.87
N GLY A 22 13.95 23.65 7.68
CA GLY A 22 14.47 23.42 9.02
C GLY A 22 14.34 24.63 9.95
N LEU A 23 13.41 25.55 9.64
CA LEU A 23 13.21 26.83 10.33
C LEU A 23 12.77 26.66 11.80
N PHE A 24 12.40 25.44 12.20
CA PHE A 24 12.07 25.10 13.57
C PHE A 24 13.21 24.30 14.22
N PRO A 25 13.69 24.70 15.41
CA PRO A 25 14.65 23.90 16.18
C PRO A 25 14.08 22.50 16.37
N ARG A 26 14.77 21.49 15.84
CA ARG A 26 14.39 20.10 16.09
C ARG A 26 14.83 19.76 17.51
N PRO A 27 13.91 19.35 18.40
CA PRO A 27 14.32 18.87 19.71
C PRO A 27 15.30 17.71 19.54
N SER A 28 16.24 17.56 20.48
CA SER A 28 17.11 16.39 20.51
C SER A 28 16.23 15.15 20.57
N LEU A 29 16.42 14.26 19.60
CA LEU A 29 15.63 13.03 19.55
C LEU A 29 16.04 12.17 20.76
N PRO A 30 15.07 11.60 21.50
CA PRO A 30 15.39 10.57 22.48
C PRO A 30 16.12 9.41 21.78
N PRO A 31 16.92 8.61 22.50
CA PRO A 31 17.69 7.49 21.93
C PRO A 31 16.74 6.41 21.39
N TRP A 32 16.29 6.61 20.15
CA TRP A 32 15.30 5.76 19.51
C TRP A 32 15.94 4.46 19.01
N GLN A 33 17.23 4.46 18.70
CA GLN A 33 17.99 3.29 18.24
C GLN A 33 17.93 2.13 19.25
N ASP A 34 18.00 2.43 20.54
CA ASP A 34 17.87 1.42 21.60
C ASP A 34 16.46 0.81 21.61
N ARG A 35 15.45 1.65 21.35
CA ARG A 35 14.04 1.24 21.31
C ARG A 35 13.69 0.47 20.03
N THR A 36 14.29 0.79 18.89
CA THR A 36 14.08 0.01 17.66
C THR A 36 14.74 -1.35 17.75
N SER A 37 15.91 -1.42 18.39
CA SER A 37 16.65 -2.66 18.64
C SER A 37 15.86 -3.65 19.52
N TYR A 38 15.09 -3.16 20.50
CA TYR A 38 14.17 -4.00 21.29
C TYR A 38 13.14 -4.75 20.42
N TRP A 39 12.68 -4.12 19.34
CA TRP A 39 11.73 -4.71 18.39
C TRP A 39 12.42 -5.41 17.19
N GLY A 40 13.76 -5.50 17.19
CA GLY A 40 14.53 -6.13 16.11
C GLY A 40 14.49 -5.37 14.79
N ALA A 41 14.23 -4.06 14.80
CA ALA A 41 14.19 -3.22 13.60
C ALA A 41 15.24 -2.09 13.68
N ALA A 42 15.80 -1.70 12.53
CA ALA A 42 16.59 -0.48 12.41
C ALA A 42 15.70 0.74 12.08
N ASN A 43 14.54 0.49 11.47
CA ASN A 43 13.57 1.51 11.12
C ASN A 43 12.65 1.87 12.31
N ALA A 44 12.75 3.11 12.78
CA ALA A 44 11.92 3.65 13.87
C ALA A 44 10.42 3.60 13.59
N VAL A 45 10.01 3.88 12.36
CA VAL A 45 8.60 3.85 11.98
C VAL A 45 8.08 2.41 12.05
N ALA A 46 8.82 1.45 11.48
CA ALA A 46 8.43 0.04 11.54
C ALA A 46 8.35 -0.48 12.98
N ALA A 47 9.31 -0.12 13.85
CA ALA A 47 9.31 -0.49 15.26
C ALA A 47 8.09 0.06 16.01
N VAL A 48 7.69 1.31 15.75
CA VAL A 48 6.51 1.91 16.38
C VAL A 48 5.24 1.27 15.84
N VAL A 49 5.11 1.20 14.52
CA VAL A 49 3.87 0.81 13.81
C VAL A 49 3.56 -0.68 13.99
N LEU A 50 4.57 -1.56 13.94
CA LEU A 50 4.38 -3.01 14.11
C LEU A 50 4.66 -3.51 15.53
N GLY A 51 5.44 -2.79 16.33
CA GLY A 51 5.75 -3.17 17.71
C GLY A 51 4.77 -2.56 18.70
N ALA A 52 4.87 -1.25 18.90
CA ALA A 52 4.10 -0.54 19.94
C ALA A 52 2.64 -0.26 19.55
N ARG A 53 2.37 -0.02 18.26
CA ARG A 53 1.07 0.37 17.69
C ARG A 53 0.53 -0.66 16.71
N LEU A 54 0.83 -1.93 16.98
CA LEU A 54 0.36 -3.05 16.15
C LEU A 54 -1.16 -3.04 15.98
N TYR A 55 -1.92 -2.70 17.03
CA TYR A 55 -3.39 -2.66 16.94
C TYR A 55 -3.91 -1.54 16.06
N ASP A 56 -3.26 -0.37 16.06
CA ASP A 56 -3.63 0.74 15.18
C ASP A 56 -3.50 0.29 13.71
N THR A 57 -2.40 -0.40 13.36
CA THR A 57 -2.21 -0.90 12.00
C THR A 57 -3.08 -2.07 11.61
N LEU A 58 -3.35 -2.99 12.54
CA LEU A 58 -4.31 -4.07 12.31
C LEU A 58 -5.71 -3.52 11.98
N PHE A 59 -6.16 -2.50 12.72
CA PHE A 59 -7.44 -1.86 12.46
C PHE A 59 -7.45 -0.99 11.20
N GLU A 60 -6.34 -0.33 10.85
CA GLU A 60 -6.21 0.35 9.55
C GLU A 60 -6.42 -0.62 8.38
N VAL A 61 -5.77 -1.79 8.43
CA VAL A 61 -5.93 -2.81 7.38
C VAL A 61 -7.36 -3.37 7.39
N LEU A 62 -7.98 -3.56 8.55
CA LEU A 62 -9.38 -3.98 8.64
C LEU A 62 -10.34 -2.97 7.99
N VAL A 63 -10.18 -1.68 8.27
CA VAL A 63 -10.99 -0.61 7.68
C VAL A 63 -10.79 -0.56 6.16
N PHE A 64 -9.54 -0.64 5.68
CA PHE A 64 -9.24 -0.70 4.25
C PHE A 64 -9.92 -1.91 3.57
N SER A 65 -9.89 -3.06 4.22
CA SER A 65 -10.49 -4.30 3.73
C SER A 65 -12.01 -4.22 3.68
N MET A 66 -12.63 -3.63 4.71
CA MET A 66 -14.06 -3.36 4.74
C MET A 66 -14.47 -2.40 3.61
N ALA A 67 -13.65 -1.38 3.33
CA ALA A 67 -13.88 -0.48 2.20
C ALA A 67 -13.83 -1.23 0.85
N MET A 68 -12.85 -2.12 0.66
CA MET A 68 -12.72 -2.94 -0.55
C MET A 68 -13.96 -3.85 -0.76
N VAL A 69 -14.37 -4.58 0.28
CA VAL A 69 -15.58 -5.44 0.23
C VAL A 69 -16.83 -4.59 -0.01
N GLY A 70 -16.93 -3.43 0.63
CA GLY A 70 -18.02 -2.47 0.46
C GLY A 70 -18.13 -1.95 -0.98
N VAL A 71 -17.00 -1.57 -1.59
CA VAL A 71 -16.95 -1.17 -3.01
C VAL A 71 -17.37 -2.33 -3.90
N ARG A 72 -16.83 -3.54 -3.69
CA ARG A 72 -17.21 -4.73 -4.46
C ARG A 72 -18.72 -5.03 -4.35
N TRP A 73 -19.31 -4.85 -3.19
CA TRP A 73 -20.74 -5.02 -2.96
C TRP A 73 -21.58 -3.93 -3.65
N ALA A 74 -21.17 -2.66 -3.53
CA ALA A 74 -21.82 -1.52 -4.16
C ALA A 74 -21.79 -1.57 -5.70
N LEU A 75 -20.78 -2.23 -6.28
CA LEU A 75 -20.66 -2.41 -7.73
C LEU A 75 -21.46 -3.61 -8.28
N ARG A 76 -21.97 -4.52 -7.44
CA ARG A 76 -22.78 -5.69 -7.87
C ARG A 76 -24.02 -5.35 -8.72
N PRO A 77 -24.83 -4.32 -8.38
CA PRO A 77 -26.04 -4.01 -9.14
C PRO A 77 -25.75 -3.31 -10.48
N LEU A 78 -24.52 -2.87 -10.74
CA LEU A 78 -24.21 -2.19 -11.98
C LEU A 78 -24.21 -3.17 -13.16
N PRO A 79 -24.89 -2.84 -14.28
CA PRO A 79 -24.86 -3.68 -15.46
C PRO A 79 -23.40 -3.80 -15.92
N LYS A 80 -22.94 -5.04 -16.14
CA LYS A 80 -21.63 -5.31 -16.74
C LYS A 80 -21.63 -4.80 -18.17
N LYS A 81 -21.34 -3.51 -18.36
CA LYS A 81 -21.20 -2.91 -19.69
C LYS A 81 -20.04 -3.64 -20.36
N LYS A 82 -20.25 -4.17 -21.57
CA LYS A 82 -19.15 -4.72 -22.37
C LYS A 82 -18.10 -3.59 -22.50
N TRP A 83 -16.97 -3.78 -21.84
CA TRP A 83 -15.85 -2.86 -21.92
C TRP A 83 -15.47 -2.75 -23.39
N ARG A 84 -15.63 -1.54 -23.93
CA ARG A 84 -15.11 -1.17 -25.24
C ARG A 84 -13.94 -0.26 -24.94
N PRO A 85 -12.69 -0.62 -25.27
CA PRO A 85 -11.57 0.27 -25.01
C PRO A 85 -11.84 1.59 -25.75
N PRO A 86 -11.92 2.73 -25.03
CA PRO A 86 -12.16 4.04 -25.65
C PRO A 86 -10.93 4.58 -26.39
N VAL A 87 -9.78 3.89 -26.26
CA VAL A 87 -8.49 4.25 -26.85
C VAL A 87 -7.89 2.95 -27.39
N ALA A 88 -7.35 2.95 -28.61
CA ALA A 88 -6.53 1.83 -29.06
C ALA A 88 -5.43 1.63 -28.01
N GLU A 89 -5.32 0.43 -27.45
CA GLU A 89 -4.19 0.06 -26.58
C GLU A 89 -2.92 0.44 -27.34
N SER A 90 -2.19 1.43 -26.83
CA SER A 90 -1.00 1.91 -27.52
C SER A 90 0.02 0.78 -27.42
N PRO A 91 0.59 0.27 -28.53
CA PRO A 91 1.64 -0.74 -28.47
C PRO A 91 2.81 -0.31 -27.57
N LEU A 92 2.99 1.00 -27.37
CA LEU A 92 3.94 1.55 -26.42
C LEU A 92 3.59 1.22 -24.96
N LEU A 93 2.32 1.31 -24.58
CA LEU A 93 1.86 1.04 -23.22
C LEU A 93 1.97 -0.44 -22.88
N GLU A 94 1.59 -1.34 -23.80
CA GLU A 94 1.78 -2.78 -23.66
C GLU A 94 3.25 -3.13 -23.45
N ARG A 95 4.13 -2.65 -24.34
CA ARG A 95 5.57 -2.88 -24.23
C ARG A 95 6.18 -2.29 -22.98
N ALA A 96 5.71 -1.12 -22.54
CA ALA A 96 6.15 -0.54 -21.27
C ALA A 96 5.70 -1.39 -20.08
N ALA A 97 4.47 -1.91 -20.08
CA ALA A 97 3.97 -2.79 -19.04
C ALA A 97 4.77 -4.10 -18.96
N ASP A 98 5.12 -4.73 -20.09
CA ASP A 98 5.94 -5.95 -20.13
C ASP A 98 7.29 -5.79 -19.40
N VAL A 99 7.89 -4.61 -19.49
CA VAL A 99 9.18 -4.30 -18.85
C VAL A 99 9.00 -3.86 -17.40
N LEU A 100 7.97 -3.04 -17.12
CA LEU A 100 7.78 -2.43 -15.81
C LEU A 100 7.16 -3.40 -14.79
N VAL A 101 6.24 -4.27 -15.19
CA VAL A 101 5.53 -5.17 -14.26
C VAL A 101 6.49 -6.09 -13.49
N PRO A 102 7.49 -6.75 -14.12
CA PRO A 102 8.49 -7.52 -13.38
C PRO A 102 9.29 -6.66 -12.39
N ALA A 103 9.70 -5.46 -12.80
CA ALA A 103 10.44 -4.53 -11.94
C ALA A 103 9.59 -4.08 -10.74
N ILE A 104 8.30 -3.77 -10.96
CA ILE A 104 7.31 -3.46 -9.91
C ILE A 104 7.16 -4.63 -8.96
N GLY A 105 7.10 -5.87 -9.48
CA GLY A 105 7.01 -7.08 -8.68
C GLY A 105 8.20 -7.25 -7.73
N VAL A 106 9.42 -7.20 -8.28
CA VAL A 106 10.66 -7.30 -7.51
C VAL A 106 10.76 -6.18 -6.48
N PHE A 107 10.48 -4.94 -6.88
CA PHE A 107 10.56 -3.78 -5.99
C PHE A 107 9.51 -3.82 -4.87
N GLY A 108 8.29 -4.25 -5.17
CA GLY A 108 7.23 -4.44 -4.19
C GLY A 108 7.60 -5.48 -3.14
N VAL A 109 8.13 -6.63 -3.55
CA VAL A 109 8.62 -7.67 -2.63
C VAL A 109 9.80 -7.16 -1.80
N TYR A 110 10.75 -6.45 -2.42
CA TYR A 110 11.86 -5.83 -1.73
C TYR A 110 11.39 -4.85 -0.63
N LEU A 111 10.42 -4.00 -0.92
CA LEU A 111 9.86 -3.04 0.05
C LEU A 111 9.15 -3.72 1.21
N ALA A 112 8.43 -4.82 0.93
CA ALA A 112 7.77 -5.61 1.97
C ALA A 112 8.79 -6.27 2.90
N ALA A 113 9.84 -6.88 2.35
CA ALA A 113 10.87 -7.59 3.12
C ALA A 113 11.81 -6.63 3.88
N SER A 114 12.17 -5.50 3.28
CA SER A 114 13.20 -4.59 3.80
C SER A 114 12.66 -3.47 4.70
N GLY A 115 11.36 -3.46 4.98
CA GLY A 115 10.72 -2.38 5.77
C GLY A 115 11.26 -2.23 7.19
N HIS A 116 11.85 -3.28 7.76
CA HIS A 116 12.50 -3.24 9.09
C HIS A 116 13.90 -2.60 9.05
N LEU A 117 14.55 -2.56 7.88
CA LEU A 117 15.90 -2.01 7.68
C LEU A 117 15.87 -0.54 7.27
N GLY A 118 14.87 -0.13 6.50
CA GLY A 118 14.79 1.22 5.92
C GLY A 118 13.36 1.65 5.58
N PRO A 119 13.19 2.82 4.95
CA PRO A 119 11.88 3.32 4.56
C PRO A 119 11.18 2.33 3.62
N GLY A 120 9.95 1.94 3.96
CA GLY A 120 9.21 0.90 3.25
C GLY A 120 8.15 0.24 4.14
N GLY A 121 7.87 -1.04 3.90
CA GLY A 121 6.89 -1.83 4.65
C GLY A 121 5.77 -2.39 3.78
N GLY A 122 4.84 -3.12 4.41
CA GLY A 122 3.78 -3.85 3.71
C GLY A 122 2.76 -2.97 2.98
N PHE A 123 2.40 -1.82 3.54
CA PHE A 123 1.41 -0.92 2.94
C PHE A 123 1.89 -0.30 1.60
N PRO A 124 3.05 0.39 1.53
CA PRO A 124 3.56 0.92 0.26
C PRO A 124 3.89 -0.20 -0.74
N ALA A 125 4.37 -1.36 -0.28
CA ALA A 125 4.57 -2.53 -1.13
C ALA A 125 3.25 -2.98 -1.80
N GLY A 126 2.17 -3.09 -1.02
CA GLY A 126 0.84 -3.43 -1.54
C GLY A 126 0.32 -2.42 -2.55
N ALA A 127 0.49 -1.12 -2.30
CA ALA A 127 0.08 -0.07 -3.23
C ALA A 127 0.84 -0.13 -4.56
N ILE A 128 2.14 -0.43 -4.53
CA ILE A 128 2.98 -0.57 -5.74
C ILE A 128 2.60 -1.82 -6.52
N LEU A 129 2.43 -2.97 -5.85
CA LEU A 129 2.00 -4.21 -6.49
C LEU A 129 0.59 -4.07 -7.10
N GLY A 130 -0.34 -3.45 -6.37
CA GLY A 130 -1.69 -3.13 -6.87
C GLY A 130 -1.67 -2.20 -8.07
N SER A 131 -0.75 -1.23 -8.09
CA SER A 131 -0.53 -0.35 -9.24
C SER A 131 0.02 -1.10 -10.46
N GLY A 132 0.88 -2.11 -10.24
CA GLY A 132 1.31 -3.04 -11.28
C GLY A 132 0.14 -3.82 -11.90
N LEU A 133 -0.77 -4.33 -11.08
CA LEU A 133 -1.99 -5.00 -11.57
C LEU A 133 -2.90 -4.05 -12.36
N LEU A 134 -3.03 -2.81 -11.89
CA LEU A 134 -3.75 -1.77 -12.61
C LEU A 134 -3.09 -1.45 -13.95
N LEU A 135 -1.75 -1.38 -14.01
CA LEU A 135 -1.01 -1.16 -15.25
C LEU A 135 -1.30 -2.27 -16.27
N VAL A 136 -1.29 -3.54 -15.85
CA VAL A 136 -1.66 -4.66 -16.73
C VAL A 136 -3.10 -4.51 -17.24
N ALA A 137 -4.05 -4.16 -16.35
CA ALA A 137 -5.45 -3.95 -16.72
C ALA A 137 -5.64 -2.79 -17.70
N LEU A 138 -4.81 -1.75 -17.62
CA LEU A 138 -4.85 -0.58 -18.51
C LEU A 138 -4.12 -0.84 -19.84
N ALA A 139 -3.08 -1.67 -19.84
CA ALA A 139 -2.23 -1.92 -20.99
C ALA A 139 -2.84 -2.93 -21.98
N GLY A 140 -3.30 -4.08 -21.49
CA GLY A 140 -3.88 -5.14 -22.34
C GLY A 140 -5.36 -5.44 -22.07
N GLY A 141 -6.00 -4.63 -21.23
CA GLY A 141 -7.36 -4.85 -20.79
C GLY A 141 -7.52 -5.92 -19.69
N ILE A 142 -8.76 -6.10 -19.24
CA ILE A 142 -9.09 -7.03 -18.14
C ILE A 142 -8.97 -8.51 -18.58
N GLY A 143 -9.02 -8.79 -19.88
CA GLY A 143 -8.97 -10.14 -20.44
C GLY A 143 -7.64 -10.87 -20.19
N PRO A 144 -6.49 -10.33 -20.65
CA PRO A 144 -5.17 -10.87 -20.36
C PRO A 144 -4.89 -10.98 -18.86
N LEU A 145 -5.25 -9.95 -18.07
CA LEU A 145 -5.12 -9.99 -16.61
C LEU A 145 -5.89 -11.17 -16.01
N ALA A 146 -7.11 -11.44 -16.47
CA ALA A 146 -7.92 -12.56 -15.98
C ALA A 146 -7.40 -13.94 -16.42
N ARG A 147 -6.53 -14.02 -17.44
CA ARG A 147 -5.84 -15.26 -17.84
C ARG A 147 -4.63 -15.52 -16.97
N GLU A 148 -3.84 -14.48 -16.67
CA GLU A 148 -2.65 -14.59 -15.83
C GLU A 148 -3.00 -14.72 -14.35
N ILE A 149 -4.02 -13.98 -13.89
CA ILE A 149 -4.51 -13.99 -12.52
C ILE A 149 -6.00 -14.37 -12.54
N PRO A 150 -6.31 -15.67 -12.42
CA PRO A 150 -7.68 -16.12 -12.51
C PRO A 150 -8.51 -15.55 -11.34
N PRO A 151 -9.73 -15.03 -11.59
CA PRO A 151 -10.56 -14.40 -10.55
C PRO A 151 -10.81 -15.23 -9.28
N PRO A 152 -10.94 -16.58 -9.35
CA PRO A 152 -11.03 -17.42 -8.15
C PRO A 152 -9.77 -17.39 -7.29
N LEU A 153 -8.58 -17.33 -7.90
CA LEU A 153 -7.31 -17.24 -7.17
C LEU A 153 -7.21 -15.89 -6.47
N LEU A 154 -7.51 -14.81 -7.17
CA LEU A 154 -7.50 -13.47 -6.58
C LEU A 154 -8.45 -13.37 -5.38
N SER A 155 -9.67 -13.90 -5.51
CA SER A 155 -10.63 -13.91 -4.40
C SER A 155 -10.13 -14.77 -3.22
N ARG A 156 -9.47 -15.91 -3.48
CA ARG A 156 -8.87 -16.74 -2.42
C ARG A 156 -7.72 -16.03 -1.71
N LEU A 157 -6.87 -15.31 -2.45
CA LEU A 157 -5.78 -14.53 -1.88
C LEU A 157 -6.33 -13.35 -1.05
N GLU A 158 -7.36 -12.67 -1.56
CA GLU A 158 -8.08 -11.61 -0.83
C GLU A 158 -8.64 -12.16 0.49
N TYR A 159 -9.55 -13.14 0.45
CA TYR A 159 -10.15 -13.66 1.68
C TYR A 159 -9.15 -14.38 2.58
N GLY A 160 -8.15 -15.05 2.01
CA GLY A 160 -7.08 -15.72 2.76
C GLY A 160 -6.19 -14.74 3.51
N SER A 161 -5.79 -13.64 2.88
CA SER A 161 -5.02 -12.58 3.54
C SER A 161 -5.82 -11.92 4.66
N LEU A 162 -7.11 -11.61 4.44
CA LEU A 162 -8.00 -11.10 5.47
C LEU A 162 -8.17 -12.06 6.65
N ALA A 163 -8.43 -13.34 6.36
CA ALA A 163 -8.55 -14.36 7.39
C ALA A 163 -7.25 -14.49 8.19
N SER A 164 -6.09 -14.49 7.52
CA SER A 164 -4.79 -14.56 8.18
C SER A 164 -4.55 -13.37 9.10
N LEU A 165 -4.92 -12.16 8.69
CA LEU A 165 -4.81 -10.95 9.50
C LEU A 165 -5.73 -11.00 10.72
N LEU A 166 -6.97 -11.46 10.55
CA LEU A 166 -7.91 -11.61 11.66
C LEU A 166 -7.47 -12.68 12.65
N ILE A 167 -6.89 -13.78 12.18
CA ILE A 167 -6.37 -14.86 13.04
C ILE A 167 -5.12 -14.38 13.78
N LEU A 168 -4.18 -13.74 13.09
CA LEU A 168 -2.94 -13.25 13.70
C LEU A 168 -3.22 -12.09 14.67
N GLY A 169 -4.04 -11.12 14.27
CA GLY A 169 -4.42 -9.99 15.12
C GLY A 169 -5.37 -10.37 16.27
N GLY A 170 -6.30 -11.29 16.03
CA GLY A 170 -7.14 -11.86 17.08
C GLY A 170 -6.34 -12.72 18.06
N GLY A 171 -5.40 -13.50 17.54
CA GLY A 171 -4.46 -14.29 18.34
C GLY A 171 -3.57 -13.42 19.23
N SER A 172 -3.08 -12.28 18.73
CA SER A 172 -2.29 -11.34 19.53
C SER A 172 -3.11 -10.70 20.66
N LEU A 173 -4.41 -10.44 20.43
CA LEU A 173 -5.34 -9.95 21.47
C LEU A 173 -5.55 -11.00 22.58
N VAL A 174 -5.81 -12.26 22.20
CA VAL A 174 -6.11 -13.35 23.13
C VAL A 174 -4.88 -13.74 23.96
N LEU A 175 -3.70 -13.77 23.33
CA LEU A 175 -2.44 -14.05 24.01
C LEU A 175 -1.97 -12.89 24.90
N GLY A 176 -2.74 -11.79 24.96
CA GLY A 176 -2.41 -10.63 25.78
C GLY A 176 -1.10 -9.99 25.35
N TRP A 177 -0.74 -10.11 24.05
CA TRP A 177 0.42 -9.41 23.50
C TRP A 177 0.06 -7.93 23.43
N ARG A 178 0.19 -7.30 24.58
CA ARG A 178 0.16 -5.86 24.75
C ARG A 178 1.49 -5.40 24.15
N GLY A 179 1.42 -4.76 22.98
CA GLY A 179 2.55 -3.95 22.51
C GLY A 179 3.01 -3.12 23.72
N GLY A 180 4.26 -3.34 24.14
CA GLY A 180 4.76 -2.74 25.38
C GLY A 180 4.54 -1.23 25.32
N TRP A 181 3.93 -0.67 26.36
CA TRP A 181 3.74 0.77 26.45
C TRP A 181 5.12 1.45 26.38
N LEU A 182 5.30 2.28 25.36
CA LEU A 182 6.45 3.17 25.22
C LEU A 182 6.35 4.36 26.16
#